data_AF-A0A494W4F6-F1
#
_entry.id   AF-A0A494W4F6-F1
#
_cell.length_a   1.000
_cell.length_b   1.000
_cell.length_c   1.000
_cell.angle_alpha   90.00
_cell.angle_beta   90.00
_cell.angle_gamma   90.00
#
_symmetry.space_group_name_H-M   'P 1'
#
loop_
_entity.id
_entity.type
_entity.pdbx_description
1 polymer ?
#
loop_
_entity_poly.entity_id
_entity_poly.type
_entity_poly.pdbx_seq_one_letter_code
_entity_poly.pdbx_strand_id
1 'polypeptide(L)'
;MDNMLNRSTVAIALICVIDLVMMLFFNVPFDWYLLPVSVCGVLATYQIIYIFQVTGQHGLRLPLVFYFYCTLWFGCYFAPLLHFALNFWLIFNNSLILPKRWEPYVFIIGLLNAGGLVLFIYAYKYFYGIRKPHNKVYLLLKAGKLNYVYLLCAVSFVCQIIVYAKLGGISGFISTYETRSEDQGFAGFGLLFVISEFFPIALIFLFYIKALYNPALRKGQSIMIFLFLLFVACMLFGGLRGSRSNTILTMLHACMVIHYFIRKFQVKEMVIGMVMLISFMYVYKFYKQGGSEAVAQYTEGTLDVSEDKYNFNVFEMLLTDFARGDIQPYMIYRYQNSNYKPKLGATYIGGLLHYIPGVDKESLTTKKTAATELLYDYDGKAMGFYTTRIFGLLGEYILNFGYYTAFLIFLPLAFFMARLDKWVYSLTPTDVRNFIVPLWILFIVFLFSADLDNVIFFYMKRMLLVIVMLWLVSGKFAMTRTNEDNNKLAA
;
A
#
# COMPACT_ATOMS: atom_id res chain seq x y z
N MET A 1 7.19 -19.34 30.93
CA MET A 1 5.74 -19.42 30.62
C MET A 1 5.02 -18.14 31.04
N ASP A 2 5.40 -17.53 32.16
CA ASP A 2 4.77 -16.32 32.73
C ASP A 2 4.68 -15.11 31.77
N ASN A 3 5.72 -14.87 30.95
CA ASN A 3 5.69 -13.78 29.96
C ASN A 3 4.76 -14.03 28.76
N MET A 4 4.43 -15.29 28.45
CA MET A 4 3.49 -15.59 27.35
C MET A 4 2.04 -15.40 27.79
N LEU A 5 1.69 -15.87 29.00
CA LEU A 5 0.35 -15.71 29.56
C LEU A 5 -0.04 -14.23 29.64
N ASN A 6 0.90 -13.37 30.06
CA ASN A 6 0.66 -11.93 30.17
C ASN A 6 0.34 -11.29 28.79
N ARG A 7 1.05 -11.67 27.72
CA ARG A 7 0.85 -11.09 26.38
C ARG A 7 -0.51 -11.44 25.77
N SER A 8 -0.92 -12.71 25.87
CA SER A 8 -2.24 -13.13 25.38
C SER A 8 -3.35 -12.41 26.14
N THR A 9 -3.23 -12.27 27.46
CA THR A 9 -4.21 -11.56 28.28
C THR A 9 -4.30 -10.09 27.90
N VAL A 10 -3.16 -9.40 27.68
CA VAL A 10 -3.16 -8.00 27.24
C VAL A 10 -3.80 -7.85 25.86
N ALA A 11 -3.48 -8.73 24.91
CA ALA A 11 -4.07 -8.67 23.57
C ALA A 11 -5.60 -8.89 23.60
N ILE A 12 -6.06 -9.88 24.37
CA ILE A 12 -7.49 -10.14 24.55
C ILE A 12 -8.17 -8.94 25.22
N ALA A 13 -7.63 -8.44 26.33
CA ALA A 13 -8.19 -7.31 27.05
C ALA A 13 -8.30 -6.06 26.16
N LEU A 14 -7.27 -5.76 25.36
CA LEU A 14 -7.28 -4.62 24.45
C LEU A 14 -8.39 -4.75 23.39
N ILE A 15 -8.53 -5.94 22.78
CA ILE A 15 -9.57 -6.19 21.78
C ILE A 15 -10.96 -6.12 22.41
N CYS A 16 -11.17 -6.72 23.59
CA CYS A 16 -12.43 -6.60 24.30
C CYS A 16 -12.81 -5.15 24.62
N VAL A 17 -11.83 -4.30 24.98
CA VAL A 17 -12.07 -2.87 25.22
C VAL A 17 -12.47 -2.16 23.92
N ILE A 18 -11.79 -2.44 22.81
CA ILE A 18 -12.14 -1.84 21.52
C ILE A 18 -13.52 -2.30 21.07
N ASP A 19 -13.84 -3.60 21.16
CA ASP A 19 -15.15 -4.14 20.80
C ASP A 19 -16.26 -3.53 21.68
N LEU A 20 -16.01 -3.36 22.99
CA LEU A 20 -16.91 -2.69 23.92
C LEU A 20 -17.14 -1.22 23.52
N VAL A 21 -16.09 -0.49 23.15
CA VAL A 21 -16.21 0.90 22.67
C VAL A 21 -17.00 0.96 21.37
N MET A 22 -16.72 0.06 20.42
CA MET A 22 -17.44 -0.02 19.15
C MET A 22 -18.93 -0.33 19.37
N MET A 23 -19.25 -1.21 20.32
CA MET A 23 -20.63 -1.52 20.70
C MET A 23 -21.32 -0.32 21.36
N LEU A 24 -20.70 0.29 22.38
CA LEU A 24 -21.34 1.34 23.20
C LEU A 24 -21.47 2.68 22.48
N PHE A 25 -20.48 3.07 21.69
CA PHE A 25 -20.43 4.41 21.08
C PHE A 25 -20.77 4.43 19.60
N PHE A 26 -20.65 3.30 18.91
CA PHE A 26 -20.85 3.21 17.46
C PHE A 26 -21.96 2.23 17.07
N ASN A 27 -22.72 1.70 18.03
CA ASN A 27 -23.83 0.77 17.81
C ASN A 27 -23.43 -0.46 16.96
N VAL A 28 -22.16 -0.89 17.04
CA VAL A 28 -21.73 -2.10 16.35
C VAL A 28 -22.42 -3.30 17.02
N PRO A 29 -23.10 -4.15 16.26
CA PRO A 29 -23.85 -5.28 16.81
C PRO A 29 -22.91 -6.28 17.48
N PHE A 30 -23.18 -6.62 18.73
CA PHE A 30 -22.46 -7.70 19.42
C PHE A 30 -23.13 -9.03 19.14
N ASP A 31 -22.69 -9.71 18.09
CA ASP A 31 -23.29 -10.95 17.63
C ASP A 31 -22.22 -11.93 17.12
N TRP A 32 -22.57 -13.22 17.05
CA TRP A 32 -21.64 -14.33 16.78
C TRP A 32 -20.91 -14.20 15.45
N TYR A 33 -21.49 -13.50 14.47
CA TYR A 33 -20.90 -13.33 13.16
C TYR A 33 -19.64 -12.43 13.15
N LEU A 34 -19.43 -11.62 14.20
CA LEU A 34 -18.20 -10.83 14.39
C LEU A 34 -17.12 -11.56 15.21
N LEU A 35 -17.40 -12.76 15.73
CA LEU A 35 -16.41 -13.52 16.49
C LEU A 35 -15.14 -13.80 15.68
N PRO A 36 -15.19 -14.24 14.41
CA PRO A 36 -13.97 -14.46 13.63
C PRO A 36 -13.17 -13.17 13.37
N VAL A 37 -13.86 -12.03 13.23
CA VAL A 37 -13.25 -10.70 13.08
C VAL A 37 -12.46 -10.36 14.35
N SER A 38 -13.07 -10.56 15.52
CA SER A 38 -12.43 -10.35 16.84
C SER A 38 -11.22 -11.26 17.05
N VAL A 39 -11.31 -12.53 16.61
CA VAL A 39 -10.18 -13.47 16.61
C VAL A 39 -9.02 -12.95 15.76
N CYS A 40 -9.29 -12.39 14.57
CA CYS A 40 -8.25 -11.73 13.77
C CYS A 40 -7.57 -10.60 14.54
N GLY A 41 -8.36 -9.78 15.23
CA GLY A 41 -7.88 -8.69 16.09
C GLY A 41 -6.93 -9.19 17.18
N VAL A 42 -7.31 -10.23 17.92
CA VAL A 42 -6.49 -10.82 18.99
C VAL A 42 -5.19 -11.40 18.44
N LEU A 43 -5.26 -12.19 17.36
CA LEU A 43 -4.09 -12.81 16.74
C LEU A 43 -3.10 -11.77 16.23
N ALA A 44 -3.57 -10.73 15.52
CA ALA A 44 -2.70 -9.68 15.01
C ALA A 44 -2.11 -8.83 16.15
N THR A 45 -2.92 -8.44 17.14
CA THR A 45 -2.48 -7.65 18.32
C THR A 45 -1.41 -8.39 19.11
N TYR A 46 -1.61 -9.70 19.35
CA TYR A 46 -0.61 -10.52 20.03
C TYR A 46 0.74 -10.49 19.30
N GLN A 47 0.74 -10.63 17.96
CA GLN A 47 1.98 -10.59 17.17
C GLN A 47 2.63 -9.20 17.19
N ILE A 48 1.84 -8.13 17.10
CA ILE A 48 2.32 -6.74 17.18
C ILE A 48 3.03 -6.49 18.52
N ILE A 49 2.37 -6.83 19.65
CA ILE A 49 2.94 -6.68 21.00
C ILE A 49 4.20 -7.52 21.15
N TYR A 50 4.15 -8.79 20.72
CA TYR A 50 5.30 -9.70 20.80
C TYR A 50 6.52 -9.13 20.08
N ILE A 51 6.35 -8.71 18.82
CA ILE A 51 7.45 -8.18 18.02
C ILE A 51 7.97 -6.86 18.60
N PHE A 52 7.07 -5.97 19.01
CA PHE A 52 7.45 -4.68 19.57
C PHE A 52 8.30 -4.83 20.83
N GLN A 53 7.92 -5.74 21.74
CA GLN A 53 8.68 -6.03 22.95
C GLN A 53 10.05 -6.64 22.63
N VAL A 54 10.09 -7.68 21.78
CA VAL A 54 11.36 -8.37 21.45
C VAL A 54 12.33 -7.42 20.76
N THR A 55 11.86 -6.64 19.79
CA THR A 55 12.71 -5.66 19.09
C THR A 55 13.17 -4.53 20.01
N GLY A 56 12.29 -4.03 20.87
CA GLY A 56 12.61 -3.00 21.86
C GLY A 56 13.68 -3.44 22.87
N GLN A 57 13.57 -4.66 23.39
CA GLN A 57 14.54 -5.23 24.34
C GLN A 57 15.96 -5.35 23.76
N HIS A 58 16.06 -5.64 22.46
CA HIS A 58 17.34 -5.81 21.77
C HIS A 58 17.80 -4.57 20.98
N GLY A 59 17.08 -3.45 21.07
CA GLY A 59 17.39 -2.24 20.30
C GLY A 59 17.37 -2.44 18.78
N LEU A 60 16.62 -3.45 18.30
CA LEU A 60 16.56 -3.81 16.90
C LEU A 60 15.53 -2.95 16.15
N ARG A 61 15.75 -2.76 14.86
CA ARG A 61 14.72 -2.21 13.96
C ARG A 61 13.52 -3.17 13.92
N LEU A 62 12.31 -2.61 13.89
CA LEU A 62 11.08 -3.37 13.65
C LEU A 62 11.14 -4.12 12.31
N PRO A 63 10.74 -5.41 12.26
CA PRO A 63 10.71 -6.19 11.04
C PRO A 63 9.63 -5.68 10.09
N LEU A 64 9.70 -6.01 8.81
CA LEU A 64 8.62 -5.76 7.86
C LEU A 64 7.33 -6.46 8.29
N VAL A 65 7.41 -7.70 8.81
CA VAL A 65 6.22 -8.42 9.27
C VAL A 65 5.44 -7.66 10.36
N PHE A 66 6.08 -6.75 11.12
CA PHE A 66 5.39 -5.87 12.06
C PHE A 66 4.35 -4.98 11.34
N TYR A 67 4.77 -4.25 10.31
CA TYR A 67 3.87 -3.37 9.54
C TYR A 67 2.82 -4.18 8.80
N PHE A 68 3.16 -5.40 8.40
CA PHE A 68 2.20 -6.32 7.81
C PHE A 68 1.13 -6.74 8.81
N TYR A 69 1.48 -7.08 10.06
CA TYR A 69 0.49 -7.35 11.10
C TYR A 69 -0.36 -6.12 11.43
N CYS A 70 0.18 -4.90 11.41
CA CYS A 70 -0.64 -3.68 11.52
C CYS A 70 -1.65 -3.56 10.38
N THR A 71 -1.24 -3.94 9.16
CA THR A 71 -2.13 -3.95 7.98
C THR A 71 -3.24 -4.98 8.13
N LEU A 72 -2.91 -6.18 8.61
CA LEU A 72 -3.88 -7.24 8.89
C LEU A 72 -4.81 -6.86 10.04
N TRP A 73 -4.31 -6.22 11.09
CA TRP A 73 -5.12 -5.73 12.19
C TRP A 73 -6.14 -4.70 11.71
N PHE A 74 -5.71 -3.75 10.87
CA PHE A 74 -6.64 -2.78 10.28
C PHE A 74 -7.63 -3.45 9.32
N GLY A 75 -7.16 -4.22 8.34
CA GLY A 75 -7.98 -4.77 7.27
C GLY A 75 -8.90 -5.92 7.67
N CYS A 76 -8.45 -6.81 8.56
CA CYS A 76 -9.19 -8.01 8.96
C CYS A 76 -10.02 -7.83 10.24
N TYR A 77 -9.73 -6.81 11.05
CA TYR A 77 -10.42 -6.56 12.32
C TYR A 77 -11.09 -5.18 12.36
N PHE A 78 -10.31 -4.11 12.32
CA PHE A 78 -10.85 -2.77 12.59
C PHE A 78 -11.78 -2.26 11.47
N ALA A 79 -11.42 -2.49 10.21
CA ALA A 79 -12.20 -2.03 9.07
C ALA A 79 -13.60 -2.68 8.96
N PRO A 80 -13.77 -4.01 9.13
CA PRO A 80 -15.11 -4.60 9.22
C PRO A 80 -15.99 -3.98 10.32
N LEU A 81 -15.44 -3.71 11.50
CA LEU A 81 -16.19 -3.05 12.58
C LEU A 81 -16.61 -1.62 12.20
N LEU A 82 -15.73 -0.87 11.53
CA LEU A 82 -16.05 0.46 11.02
C LEU A 82 -17.14 0.44 9.93
N HIS A 83 -17.19 -0.58 9.07
CA HIS A 83 -18.28 -0.72 8.10
C HIS A 83 -19.65 -0.88 8.78
N PHE A 84 -19.73 -1.66 9.86
CA PHE A 84 -20.95 -1.75 10.67
C PHE A 84 -21.26 -0.46 11.42
N ALA A 85 -20.26 0.13 12.08
CA ALA A 85 -20.39 1.38 12.84
C ALA A 85 -20.96 2.53 12.01
N LEU A 86 -20.51 2.64 10.77
CA LEU A 86 -20.88 3.73 9.86
C LEU A 86 -22.02 3.37 8.93
N ASN A 87 -22.49 2.11 8.96
CA ASN A 87 -23.40 1.55 7.98
C ASN A 87 -22.98 1.86 6.52
N PHE A 88 -21.67 1.87 6.28
CA PHE A 88 -21.08 2.30 5.01
C PHE A 88 -20.76 1.06 4.17
N TRP A 89 -21.62 0.74 3.21
CA TRP A 89 -21.46 -0.42 2.32
C TRP A 89 -21.62 0.04 0.87
N LEU A 90 -20.73 -0.44 -0.04
CA LEU A 90 -20.75 -0.20 -1.49
C LEU A 90 -21.75 0.86 -2.00
N ILE A 91 -21.43 2.15 -1.82
CA ILE A 91 -22.40 3.26 -2.01
C ILE A 91 -22.71 3.59 -3.48
N PHE A 92 -21.97 3.04 -4.45
CA PHE A 92 -22.01 3.54 -5.83
C PHE A 92 -22.16 2.42 -6.84
N ASN A 93 -23.41 1.96 -7.03
CA ASN A 93 -23.99 1.68 -8.35
C ASN A 93 -25.45 1.24 -8.19
N ASN A 94 -26.39 1.99 -8.77
CA ASN A 94 -27.79 1.57 -8.92
C ASN A 94 -27.95 0.27 -9.74
N SER A 95 -26.87 -0.21 -10.36
CA SER A 95 -26.79 -1.45 -11.12
C SER A 95 -26.34 -2.67 -10.31
N LEU A 96 -25.93 -2.51 -9.04
CA LEU A 96 -25.54 -3.64 -8.19
C LEU A 96 -26.73 -4.12 -7.35
N ILE A 97 -27.01 -5.42 -7.42
CA ILE A 97 -27.97 -6.07 -6.53
C ILE A 97 -27.25 -6.29 -5.20
N LEU A 98 -27.59 -5.51 -4.18
CA LEU A 98 -26.98 -5.61 -2.85
C LEU A 98 -27.63 -6.72 -2.00
N PRO A 99 -26.87 -7.39 -1.11
CA PRO A 99 -27.45 -8.31 -0.16
C PRO A 99 -28.37 -7.57 0.82
N LYS A 100 -29.49 -8.20 1.20
CA LYS A 100 -30.36 -7.68 2.28
C LYS A 100 -29.67 -7.68 3.65
N ARG A 101 -28.70 -8.59 3.83
CA ARG A 101 -27.96 -8.82 5.07
C ARG A 101 -26.49 -9.04 4.75
N TRP A 102 -25.61 -8.23 5.35
CA TRP A 102 -24.14 -8.30 5.17
C TRP A 102 -23.49 -9.29 6.13
N GLU A 103 -24.15 -9.55 7.26
CA GLU A 103 -23.65 -10.31 8.40
C GLU A 103 -23.10 -11.70 8.02
N PRO A 104 -23.81 -12.54 7.23
CA PRO A 104 -23.30 -13.86 6.87
C PRO A 104 -22.04 -13.81 6.01
N TYR A 105 -21.92 -12.79 5.15
CA TYR A 105 -20.79 -12.64 4.24
C TYR A 105 -19.56 -12.11 4.96
N VAL A 106 -19.75 -11.19 5.92
CA VAL A 106 -18.67 -10.74 6.80
C VAL A 106 -18.19 -11.88 7.68
N PHE A 107 -19.08 -12.73 8.19
CA PHE A 107 -18.70 -13.94 8.93
C PHE A 107 -17.77 -14.85 8.12
N ILE A 108 -18.14 -15.14 6.86
CA ILE A 108 -17.35 -16.00 5.97
C ILE A 108 -15.96 -15.38 5.73
N ILE A 109 -15.89 -14.09 5.39
CA ILE A 109 -14.60 -13.40 5.20
C ILE A 109 -13.79 -13.38 6.49
N GLY A 110 -14.43 -13.17 7.64
CA GLY A 110 -13.80 -13.24 8.96
C GLY A 110 -13.18 -14.61 9.24
N LEU A 111 -13.89 -15.70 8.92
CA LEU A 111 -13.37 -17.07 9.06
C LEU A 111 -12.17 -17.32 8.13
N LEU A 112 -12.27 -16.89 6.87
CA LEU A 112 -11.18 -17.03 5.90
C LEU A 112 -9.93 -16.25 6.33
N ASN A 113 -10.11 -15.03 6.84
CA ASN A 113 -9.03 -14.22 7.37
C ASN A 113 -8.44 -14.81 8.66
N ALA A 114 -9.26 -15.33 9.57
CA ALA A 114 -8.79 -15.95 10.81
C ALA A 114 -7.96 -17.21 10.51
N GLY A 115 -8.49 -18.11 9.66
CA GLY A 115 -7.77 -19.30 9.21
C GLY A 115 -6.49 -18.95 8.43
N GLY A 116 -6.57 -17.96 7.54
CA GLY A 116 -5.44 -17.44 6.78
C GLY A 116 -4.36 -16.84 7.68
N LEU A 117 -4.73 -16.10 8.73
CA LEU A 117 -3.80 -15.51 9.68
C LEU A 117 -3.10 -16.56 10.53
N VAL A 118 -3.82 -17.58 11.00
CA VAL A 118 -3.22 -18.74 11.67
C VAL A 118 -2.20 -19.41 10.74
N LEU A 119 -2.60 -19.71 9.50
CA LEU A 119 -1.71 -20.30 8.50
C LEU A 119 -0.47 -19.42 8.26
N PHE A 120 -0.66 -18.10 8.13
CA PHE A 120 0.43 -17.13 7.94
C PHE A 120 1.43 -17.18 9.09
N ILE A 121 0.96 -17.15 10.34
CA ILE A 121 1.82 -17.13 11.53
C ILE A 121 2.71 -18.38 11.56
N TYR A 122 2.15 -19.57 11.34
CA TYR A 122 2.90 -20.82 11.34
C TYR A 122 3.84 -20.92 10.13
N ALA A 123 3.34 -20.62 8.93
CA ALA A 123 4.13 -20.65 7.70
C ALA A 123 5.29 -19.64 7.74
N TYR A 124 5.07 -18.43 8.24
CA TYR A 124 6.10 -17.41 8.38
C TYR A 124 7.23 -17.90 9.29
N LYS A 125 6.90 -18.43 10.47
CA LYS A 125 7.89 -18.99 11.40
C LYS A 125 8.69 -20.11 10.75
N TYR A 126 8.00 -21.02 10.05
CA TYR A 126 8.64 -22.11 9.33
C TYR A 126 9.62 -21.59 8.26
N PHE A 127 9.16 -20.76 7.32
CA PHE A 127 10.01 -20.23 6.25
C PHE A 127 11.12 -19.32 6.77
N TYR A 128 10.90 -18.63 7.89
CA TYR A 128 11.94 -17.85 8.57
C TYR A 128 13.00 -18.74 9.24
N GLY A 129 12.71 -20.01 9.57
CA GLY A 129 13.71 -20.95 10.10
C GLY A 129 14.68 -21.53 9.06
N ILE A 130 14.25 -21.72 7.80
CA ILE A 130 14.92 -22.63 6.83
C ILE A 130 16.31 -22.20 6.33
N ARG A 131 16.73 -20.93 6.46
CA ARG A 131 18.01 -20.43 5.90
C ARG A 131 18.62 -19.30 6.71
N LYS A 132 19.94 -19.33 6.90
CA LYS A 132 20.75 -18.24 7.47
C LYS A 132 20.95 -17.10 6.44
N PRO A 133 20.95 -15.83 6.86
CA PRO A 133 21.22 -14.69 5.99
C PRO A 133 22.65 -14.72 5.42
N HIS A 134 22.84 -14.09 4.25
CA HIS A 134 24.15 -13.98 3.60
C HIS A 134 24.93 -12.76 4.12
N ASN A 135 26.24 -12.92 4.36
CA ASN A 135 27.13 -11.84 4.83
C ASN A 135 27.73 -11.04 3.66
N LYS A 136 26.93 -10.23 2.98
CA LYS A 136 27.42 -9.34 1.89
C LYS A 136 26.92 -7.92 2.11
N VAL A 137 27.84 -6.95 2.10
CA VAL A 137 27.55 -5.53 2.29
C VAL A 137 27.76 -4.78 0.98
N TYR A 138 26.86 -3.85 0.68
CA TYR A 138 26.96 -3.00 -0.50
C TYR A 138 27.18 -1.55 -0.06
N LEU A 139 28.32 -1.00 -0.44
CA LEU A 139 28.72 0.36 -0.10
C LEU A 139 28.60 1.28 -1.31
N LEU A 140 28.45 2.58 -1.06
CA LEU A 140 28.58 3.59 -2.09
C LEU A 140 30.02 3.58 -2.62
N LEU A 141 30.20 3.35 -3.92
CA LEU A 141 31.54 3.14 -4.49
C LEU A 141 32.43 4.37 -4.41
N LYS A 142 31.96 5.51 -4.95
CA LYS A 142 32.67 6.81 -4.99
C LYS A 142 31.66 7.95 -5.19
N ALA A 143 32.00 9.16 -4.72
CA ALA A 143 31.16 10.36 -4.91
C ALA A 143 30.80 10.63 -6.38
N GLY A 144 31.72 10.37 -7.32
CA GLY A 144 31.47 10.53 -8.76
C GLY A 144 30.37 9.62 -9.33
N LYS A 145 30.03 8.50 -8.66
CA LYS A 145 28.90 7.65 -9.07
C LYS A 145 27.55 8.31 -8.80
N LEU A 146 27.48 9.35 -7.97
CA LEU A 146 26.24 10.14 -7.80
C LEU A 146 25.85 10.91 -9.07
N ASN A 147 26.79 11.10 -10.02
CA ASN A 147 26.50 11.68 -11.33
C ASN A 147 25.43 10.88 -12.10
N TYR A 148 25.36 9.56 -11.90
CA TYR A 148 24.27 8.75 -12.48
C TYR A 148 22.91 9.12 -11.90
N VAL A 149 22.82 9.46 -10.62
CA VAL A 149 21.55 9.88 -10.00
C VAL A 149 21.15 11.26 -10.55
N TYR A 150 22.09 12.20 -10.66
CA TYR A 150 21.82 13.49 -11.28
C TYR A 150 21.37 13.35 -12.74
N LEU A 151 21.98 12.44 -13.51
CA LEU A 151 21.54 12.11 -14.86
C LEU A 151 20.13 11.54 -14.88
N LEU A 152 19.79 10.59 -13.99
CA LEU A 152 18.45 10.04 -13.88
C LEU A 152 17.41 11.12 -13.52
N CYS A 153 17.76 12.06 -12.62
CA CYS A 153 16.93 13.23 -12.34
C CYS A 153 16.70 14.08 -13.60
N ALA A 154 17.76 14.37 -14.36
CA ALA A 154 17.66 15.16 -15.58
C ALA A 154 16.78 14.47 -16.64
N VAL A 155 16.98 13.18 -16.88
CA VAL A 155 16.16 12.37 -17.81
C VAL A 155 14.69 12.40 -17.38
N SER A 156 14.43 12.16 -16.09
CA SER A 156 13.09 12.17 -15.52
C SER A 156 12.40 13.53 -15.67
N PHE A 157 13.14 14.62 -15.42
CA PHE A 157 12.68 16.00 -15.60
C PHE A 157 12.36 16.31 -17.08
N VAL A 158 13.24 15.91 -18.01
CA VAL A 158 13.02 16.08 -19.45
C VAL A 158 11.79 15.28 -19.91
N CYS A 159 11.61 14.05 -19.45
CA CYS A 159 10.41 13.27 -19.74
C CYS A 159 9.13 13.98 -19.27
N GLN A 160 9.13 14.63 -18.10
CA GLN A 160 7.99 15.40 -17.62
C GLN A 160 7.72 16.64 -18.50
N ILE A 161 8.76 17.35 -18.93
CA ILE A 161 8.62 18.47 -19.88
C ILE A 161 8.01 17.98 -21.18
N ILE A 162 8.45 16.84 -21.72
CA ILE A 162 7.89 16.25 -22.95
C ILE A 162 6.41 15.94 -22.76
N VAL A 163 6.01 15.39 -21.61
CA VAL A 163 4.59 15.14 -21.28
C VAL A 163 3.80 16.44 -21.33
N TYR A 164 4.26 17.49 -20.65
CA TYR A 164 3.58 18.79 -20.67
C TYR A 164 3.54 19.39 -22.07
N ALA A 165 4.64 19.38 -22.81
CA ALA A 165 4.69 19.93 -24.17
C ALA A 165 3.69 19.23 -25.11
N LYS A 166 3.57 17.89 -25.02
CA LYS A 166 2.62 17.10 -25.82
C LYS A 166 1.15 17.37 -25.47
N LEU A 167 0.88 17.81 -24.24
CA LEU A 167 -0.46 18.02 -23.73
C LEU A 167 -0.82 19.51 -23.63
N GLY A 168 -0.06 20.42 -24.24
CA GLY A 168 -0.37 21.86 -24.22
C GLY A 168 -0.04 22.57 -22.91
N GLY A 169 1.00 22.11 -22.21
CA GLY A 169 1.48 22.66 -20.95
C GLY A 169 0.83 22.02 -19.73
N ILE A 170 0.96 22.69 -18.58
CA ILE A 170 0.38 22.22 -17.30
C ILE A 170 -1.16 22.30 -17.35
N SER A 171 -1.70 23.37 -17.95
CA SER A 171 -3.15 23.54 -18.07
C SER A 171 -3.77 22.42 -18.90
N GLY A 172 -3.18 22.10 -20.05
CA GLY A 172 -3.70 21.02 -20.88
C GLY A 172 -3.49 19.64 -20.27
N PHE A 173 -2.42 19.42 -19.48
CA PHE A 173 -2.26 18.21 -18.67
C PHE A 173 -3.39 18.02 -17.65
N ILE A 174 -3.84 19.10 -17.01
CA ILE A 174 -4.97 19.09 -16.07
C ILE A 174 -6.28 18.87 -16.83
N SER A 175 -6.52 19.60 -17.93
CA SER A 175 -7.76 19.48 -18.68
C SER A 175 -7.94 18.08 -19.28
N THR A 176 -6.87 17.47 -19.84
CA THR A 176 -6.89 16.08 -20.34
C THR A 176 -7.25 15.08 -19.22
N TYR A 177 -6.89 15.38 -17.97
CA TYR A 177 -7.30 14.57 -16.83
C TYR A 177 -8.77 14.76 -16.46
N GLU A 178 -9.27 15.99 -16.52
CA GLU A 178 -10.64 16.34 -16.14
C GLU A 178 -11.69 15.85 -17.15
N THR A 179 -11.37 15.86 -18.46
CA THR A 179 -12.25 15.38 -19.55
C THR A 179 -12.31 13.85 -19.67
N ARG A 180 -12.13 13.14 -18.56
CA ARG A 180 -11.84 11.70 -18.42
C ARG A 180 -12.89 10.73 -18.98
N SER A 181 -13.97 11.23 -19.56
CA SER A 181 -15.02 10.47 -20.25
C SER A 181 -14.55 9.85 -21.58
N GLU A 182 -13.39 10.25 -22.11
CA GLU A 182 -12.82 9.69 -23.33
C GLU A 182 -11.45 9.06 -23.04
N ASP A 183 -11.38 7.73 -22.98
CA ASP A 183 -10.21 6.89 -22.59
C ASP A 183 -8.92 7.09 -23.43
N GLN A 184 -8.85 8.09 -24.31
CA GLN A 184 -7.75 8.29 -25.26
C GLN A 184 -6.68 9.30 -24.82
N GLY A 185 -6.99 10.23 -23.91
CA GLY A 185 -6.11 11.39 -23.63
C GLY A 185 -4.69 11.05 -23.15
N PHE A 186 -4.50 9.91 -22.47
CA PHE A 186 -3.19 9.46 -21.96
C PHE A 186 -2.69 8.16 -22.59
N ALA A 187 -3.33 7.69 -23.66
CA ALA A 187 -2.91 6.48 -24.36
C ALA A 187 -1.44 6.60 -24.82
N GLY A 188 -0.63 5.59 -24.54
CA GLY A 188 0.79 5.55 -24.91
C GLY A 188 1.77 6.28 -23.96
N PHE A 189 1.29 7.04 -22.97
CA PHE A 189 2.18 7.76 -22.03
C PHE A 189 2.73 6.93 -20.87
N GLY A 190 2.36 5.64 -20.76
CA GLY A 190 2.67 4.80 -19.60
C GLY A 190 4.15 4.78 -19.21
N LEU A 191 5.05 4.54 -20.18
CA LEU A 191 6.50 4.52 -19.92
C LEU A 191 7.04 5.91 -19.55
N LEU A 192 6.56 6.96 -20.23
CA LEU A 192 6.94 8.34 -19.92
C LEU A 192 6.55 8.70 -18.49
N PHE A 193 5.38 8.25 -18.01
CA PHE A 193 4.97 8.42 -16.63
C PHE A 193 5.84 7.63 -15.65
N VAL A 194 6.21 6.39 -15.96
CA VAL A 194 7.11 5.62 -15.08
C VAL A 194 8.46 6.33 -14.92
N ILE A 195 9.02 6.86 -16.01
CA ILE A 195 10.33 7.54 -15.97
C ILE A 195 10.23 8.93 -15.34
N SER A 196 9.25 9.75 -15.72
CA SER A 196 9.08 11.12 -15.18
C SER A 196 8.75 11.11 -13.69
N GLU A 197 7.88 10.21 -13.24
CA GLU A 197 7.44 10.21 -11.84
C GLU A 197 8.49 9.60 -10.88
N PHE A 198 9.64 9.16 -11.40
CA PHE A 198 10.79 8.76 -10.61
C PHE A 198 11.54 9.95 -9.99
N PHE A 199 11.42 11.16 -10.56
CA PHE A 199 12.17 12.35 -10.13
C PHE A 199 12.09 12.61 -8.62
N PRO A 200 10.89 12.64 -7.98
CA PRO A 200 10.81 12.84 -6.54
C PRO A 200 11.55 11.77 -5.73
N ILE A 201 11.53 10.50 -6.17
CA ILE A 201 12.23 9.41 -5.47
C ILE A 201 13.75 9.57 -5.56
N ALA A 202 14.25 9.99 -6.73
CA ALA A 202 15.66 10.29 -6.91
C ALA A 202 16.12 11.50 -6.05
N LEU A 203 15.26 12.51 -5.87
CA LEU A 203 15.51 13.61 -4.93
C LEU A 203 15.63 13.13 -3.48
N ILE A 204 14.78 12.20 -3.04
CA ILE A 204 14.89 11.59 -1.70
C ILE A 204 16.24 10.89 -1.55
N PHE A 205 16.71 10.16 -2.57
CA PHE A 205 18.02 9.51 -2.53
C PHE A 205 19.17 10.52 -2.44
N LEU A 206 19.13 11.60 -3.23
CA LEU A 206 20.13 12.66 -3.16
C LEU A 206 20.17 13.34 -1.79
N PHE A 207 19.00 13.64 -1.22
CA PHE A 207 18.90 14.20 0.13
C PHE A 207 19.44 13.22 1.17
N TYR A 208 19.07 11.94 1.07
CA TYR A 208 19.54 10.87 1.95
C TYR A 208 21.06 10.80 1.98
N ILE A 209 21.72 10.67 0.83
CA ILE A 209 23.18 10.60 0.76
C ILE A 209 23.81 11.90 1.28
N LYS A 210 23.33 13.08 0.87
CA LYS A 210 23.91 14.35 1.33
C LYS A 210 23.74 14.55 2.84
N ALA A 211 22.61 14.18 3.42
CA ALA A 211 22.35 14.30 4.84
C ALA A 211 23.18 13.31 5.68
N LEU A 212 23.56 12.15 5.11
CA LEU A 212 24.52 11.24 5.76
C LEU A 212 25.90 11.89 5.92
N TYR A 213 26.34 12.75 5.01
CA TYR A 213 27.66 13.40 5.09
C TYR A 213 27.64 14.85 5.62
N ASN A 214 26.48 15.51 5.65
CA ASN A 214 26.35 16.89 6.09
C ASN A 214 25.38 17.03 7.29
N PRO A 215 25.89 17.27 8.52
CA PRO A 215 25.07 17.44 9.71
C PRO A 215 24.06 18.61 9.62
N ALA A 216 24.33 19.66 8.84
CA ALA A 216 23.41 20.79 8.70
C ALA A 216 22.09 20.41 8.01
N LEU A 217 22.11 19.39 7.14
CA LEU A 217 20.90 18.86 6.48
C LEU A 217 20.06 17.97 7.41
N ARG A 218 20.60 17.56 8.56
CA ARG A 218 19.86 16.78 9.57
C ARG A 218 19.05 17.67 10.51
N LYS A 219 19.17 19.00 10.41
CA LYS A 219 18.38 19.95 11.21
C LYS A 219 16.92 19.94 10.77
N GLY A 220 16.01 20.17 11.72
CA GLY A 220 14.57 20.16 11.47
C GLY A 220 14.12 21.14 10.38
N GLN A 221 14.71 22.35 10.35
CA GLN A 221 14.41 23.34 9.30
C GLN A 221 14.79 22.84 7.89
N SER A 222 15.99 22.29 7.72
CA SER A 222 16.44 21.72 6.44
C SER A 222 15.53 20.58 5.97
N ILE A 223 15.10 19.72 6.90
CA ILE A 223 14.15 18.64 6.63
C ILE A 223 12.79 19.19 6.20
N MET A 224 12.26 20.20 6.90
CA MET A 224 10.98 20.81 6.55
C MET A 224 11.01 21.47 5.17
N ILE A 225 12.08 22.21 4.85
CA ILE A 225 12.28 22.82 3.52
C ILE A 225 12.33 21.73 2.46
N PHE A 226 13.09 20.65 2.70
CA PHE A 226 13.17 19.53 1.77
C PHE A 226 11.81 18.86 1.54
N LEU A 227 11.06 18.56 2.61
CA LEU A 227 9.72 17.95 2.49
C LEU A 227 8.75 18.85 1.74
N PHE A 228 8.80 20.16 1.95
CA PHE A 228 7.98 21.11 1.19
C PHE A 228 8.35 21.11 -0.31
N LEU A 229 9.63 21.21 -0.65
CA LEU A 229 10.08 21.15 -2.04
C LEU A 229 9.74 19.80 -2.69
N LEU A 230 9.85 18.71 -1.94
CA LEU A 230 9.46 17.39 -2.39
C LEU A 230 7.96 17.28 -2.65
N PHE A 231 7.13 17.89 -1.79
CA PHE A 231 5.68 17.95 -2.01
C PHE A 231 5.34 18.69 -3.31
N VAL A 232 5.96 19.85 -3.55
CA VAL A 232 5.81 20.58 -4.83
C VAL A 232 6.25 19.71 -6.01
N ALA A 233 7.39 19.04 -5.91
CA ALA A 233 7.84 18.10 -6.95
C ALA A 233 6.83 16.96 -7.17
N CYS A 234 6.25 16.39 -6.11
CA CYS A 234 5.23 15.35 -6.24
C CYS A 234 3.98 15.87 -6.97
N MET A 235 3.58 17.12 -6.73
CA MET A 235 2.47 17.74 -7.44
C MET A 235 2.75 17.85 -8.93
N LEU A 236 3.91 18.38 -9.32
CA LEU A 236 4.30 18.53 -10.73
C LEU A 236 4.45 17.15 -11.41
N PHE A 237 5.17 16.22 -10.80
CA PHE A 237 5.48 14.90 -11.37
C PHE A 237 4.40 13.85 -11.07
N GLY A 238 3.12 14.22 -11.21
CA GLY A 238 2.00 13.26 -11.18
C GLY A 238 0.84 13.61 -10.27
N GLY A 239 1.03 14.52 -9.31
CA GLY A 239 -0.07 14.97 -8.45
C GLY A 239 -1.10 15.82 -9.18
N LEU A 240 -0.79 16.45 -10.32
CA LEU A 240 -1.80 17.22 -11.07
C LEU A 240 -2.78 16.34 -11.87
N ARG A 241 -2.41 15.09 -12.20
CA ARG A 241 -3.28 14.11 -12.89
C ARG A 241 -4.13 13.24 -11.96
N GLY A 242 -4.55 13.79 -10.82
CA GLY A 242 -5.43 13.09 -9.88
C GLY A 242 -4.86 11.86 -9.15
N SER A 243 -3.54 11.64 -9.20
CA SER A 243 -2.88 10.51 -8.52
C SER A 243 -2.50 10.83 -7.06
N ARG A 244 -3.50 10.88 -6.15
CA ARG A 244 -3.29 11.04 -4.69
C ARG A 244 -2.21 10.12 -4.12
N SER A 245 -2.31 8.84 -4.47
CA SER A 245 -1.39 7.81 -4.00
C SER A 245 0.03 8.06 -4.51
N ASN A 246 0.22 8.78 -5.62
CA ASN A 246 1.56 9.15 -6.06
C ASN A 246 2.25 10.05 -5.04
N THR A 247 1.59 11.14 -4.65
CA THR A 247 2.08 12.13 -3.69
C THR A 247 2.23 11.52 -2.30
N ILE A 248 1.18 10.88 -1.78
CA ILE A 248 1.17 10.37 -0.39
C ILE A 248 2.26 9.34 -0.16
N LEU A 249 2.34 8.31 -1.02
CA LEU A 249 3.32 7.24 -0.83
C LEU A 249 4.77 7.74 -0.98
N THR A 250 5.02 8.71 -1.86
CA THR A 250 6.35 9.32 -2.00
C THR A 250 6.73 10.16 -0.79
N MET A 251 5.78 10.94 -0.24
CA MET A 251 6.01 11.71 0.99
C MET A 251 6.23 10.79 2.19
N LEU A 252 5.43 9.73 2.33
CA LEU A 252 5.63 8.71 3.37
C LEU A 252 6.99 8.01 3.22
N HIS A 253 7.40 7.70 1.99
CA HIS A 253 8.73 7.16 1.70
C HIS A 253 9.83 8.09 2.23
N ALA A 254 9.77 9.38 1.90
CA ALA A 254 10.74 10.36 2.39
C ALA A 254 10.76 10.44 3.92
N CYS A 255 9.58 10.54 4.55
CA CYS A 255 9.44 10.58 6.00
C CYS A 255 10.05 9.35 6.66
N MET A 256 9.83 8.15 6.13
CA MET A 256 10.43 6.93 6.68
C MET A 256 11.95 6.88 6.48
N VAL A 257 12.47 7.27 5.31
CA VAL A 257 13.93 7.35 5.09
C VAL A 257 14.56 8.31 6.10
N ILE A 258 13.95 9.48 6.31
CA ILE A 258 14.41 10.47 7.29
C ILE A 258 14.34 9.89 8.70
N HIS A 259 13.19 9.34 9.09
CA HIS A 259 12.94 8.81 10.43
C HIS A 259 13.92 7.68 10.80
N TYR A 260 14.17 6.74 9.88
CA TYR A 260 15.01 5.58 10.17
C TYR A 260 16.50 5.86 10.08
N PHE A 261 16.95 6.74 9.16
CA PHE A 261 18.37 6.83 8.82
C PHE A 261 19.00 8.21 8.97
N ILE A 262 18.21 9.28 9.12
CA ILE A 262 18.74 10.67 9.19
C ILE A 262 18.47 11.28 10.56
N ARG A 263 17.20 11.36 10.96
CA ARG A 263 16.74 11.96 12.21
C ARG A 263 15.40 11.35 12.60
N LYS A 264 15.33 10.76 13.79
CA LYS A 264 14.07 10.29 14.37
C LYS A 264 13.12 11.47 14.59
N PHE A 265 11.92 11.37 14.02
CA PHE A 265 10.84 12.31 14.29
C PHE A 265 10.34 12.17 15.73
N GLN A 266 10.05 13.30 16.37
CA GLN A 266 9.32 13.34 17.63
C GLN A 266 7.84 13.06 17.39
N VAL A 267 7.13 12.59 18.42
CA VAL A 267 5.68 12.30 18.33
C VAL A 267 4.89 13.50 17.84
N LYS A 268 5.21 14.71 18.33
CA LYS A 268 4.57 15.96 17.86
C LYS A 268 4.73 16.19 16.35
N GLU A 269 5.90 15.87 15.78
CA GLU A 269 6.16 16.03 14.34
C GLU A 269 5.38 14.97 13.54
N MET A 270 5.25 13.75 14.08
CA MET A 270 4.42 12.71 13.47
C MET A 270 2.93 13.09 13.46
N VAL A 271 2.42 13.64 14.57
CA VAL A 271 1.03 14.11 14.67
C VAL A 271 0.77 15.24 13.66
N ILE A 272 1.65 16.23 13.58
CA ILE A 272 1.54 17.31 12.58
C ILE A 272 1.52 16.73 11.16
N GLY A 273 2.43 15.80 10.86
CA GLY A 273 2.47 15.12 9.56
C GLY A 273 1.19 14.35 9.24
N MET A 274 0.59 13.69 10.23
CA MET A 274 -0.70 12.98 10.07
C MET A 274 -1.86 13.95 9.80
N VAL A 275 -1.92 15.07 10.52
CA VAL A 275 -2.95 16.11 10.28
C VAL A 275 -2.81 16.67 8.86
N MET A 276 -1.59 16.98 8.42
CA MET A 276 -1.33 17.45 7.05
C MET A 276 -1.72 16.40 6.00
N LEU A 277 -1.43 15.12 6.25
CA LEU A 277 -1.78 14.02 5.35
C LEU A 277 -3.30 13.88 5.20
N ILE A 278 -4.04 13.87 6.31
CA ILE A 278 -5.50 13.77 6.30
C ILE A 278 -6.12 14.98 5.60
N SER A 279 -5.62 16.18 5.89
CA SER A 279 -6.06 17.42 5.24
C SER A 279 -5.83 17.37 3.73
N PHE A 280 -4.65 16.94 3.29
CA PHE A 280 -4.36 16.75 1.86
C PHE A 280 -5.30 15.73 1.22
N MET A 281 -5.51 14.58 1.87
CA MET A 281 -6.39 13.54 1.33
C MET A 281 -7.82 14.03 1.14
N TYR A 282 -8.33 14.80 2.09
CA TYR A 282 -9.66 15.42 2.05
C TYR A 282 -9.77 16.45 0.92
N VAL A 283 -8.89 17.46 0.90
CA VAL A 283 -8.90 18.52 -0.13
C VAL A 283 -8.71 17.93 -1.54
N TYR A 284 -7.83 16.95 -1.68
CA TYR A 284 -7.59 16.35 -2.98
C TYR A 284 -8.77 15.47 -3.43
N LYS A 285 -9.49 14.82 -2.51
CA LYS A 285 -10.71 14.07 -2.86
C LYS A 285 -11.70 14.99 -3.58
N PHE A 286 -11.88 16.19 -3.05
CA PHE A 286 -12.71 17.23 -3.62
C PHE A 286 -12.26 17.62 -5.03
N TYR A 287 -10.96 17.93 -5.23
CA TYR A 287 -10.40 18.18 -6.57
C TYR A 287 -10.65 17.02 -7.55
N LYS A 288 -10.51 15.77 -7.08
CA LYS A 288 -10.67 14.58 -7.94
C LYS A 288 -12.11 14.35 -8.41
N GLN A 289 -13.12 14.74 -7.62
CA GLN A 289 -14.53 14.56 -7.96
C GLN A 289 -15.15 15.77 -8.64
N GLY A 290 -14.67 16.96 -8.30
CA GLY A 290 -15.19 18.22 -8.81
C GLY A 290 -14.39 18.88 -9.92
N GLY A 291 -13.13 18.48 -10.13
CA GLY A 291 -12.22 19.18 -11.04
C GLY A 291 -11.90 20.61 -10.62
N SER A 292 -11.22 21.34 -11.49
CA SER A 292 -10.86 22.74 -11.32
C SER A 292 -12.10 23.64 -11.20
N GLU A 293 -13.19 23.31 -11.88
CA GLU A 293 -14.44 24.07 -11.87
C GLU A 293 -15.16 24.03 -10.52
N ALA A 294 -15.28 22.86 -9.88
CA ALA A 294 -15.86 22.80 -8.53
C ALA A 294 -14.99 23.51 -7.48
N VAL A 295 -13.66 23.54 -7.67
CA VAL A 295 -12.76 24.33 -6.81
C VAL A 295 -13.01 25.82 -6.97
N ALA A 296 -13.22 26.30 -8.20
CA ALA A 296 -13.59 27.69 -8.45
C ALA A 296 -14.96 28.02 -7.82
N GLN A 297 -15.99 27.21 -8.07
CA GLN A 297 -17.33 27.41 -7.53
C GLN A 297 -17.37 27.39 -5.99
N TYR A 298 -16.57 26.52 -5.35
CA TYR A 298 -16.44 26.51 -3.89
C TYR A 298 -15.80 27.79 -3.37
N THR A 299 -14.75 28.28 -4.06
CA THR A 299 -14.06 29.52 -3.68
C THR A 299 -14.96 30.74 -3.84
N GLU A 300 -15.84 30.71 -4.84
CA GLU A 300 -16.86 31.74 -5.11
C GLU A 300 -18.09 31.63 -4.20
N GLY A 301 -18.19 30.57 -3.38
CA GLY A 301 -19.32 30.33 -2.47
C GLY A 301 -20.61 29.91 -3.20
N THR A 302 -20.50 29.49 -4.46
CA THR A 302 -21.62 29.13 -5.33
C THR A 302 -21.84 27.61 -5.43
N LEU A 303 -20.88 26.81 -4.96
CA LEU A 303 -21.01 25.35 -4.95
C LEU A 303 -21.94 24.87 -3.84
N ASP A 304 -22.94 24.07 -4.20
CA ASP A 304 -23.73 23.33 -3.23
C ASP A 304 -22.95 22.09 -2.73
N VAL A 305 -22.29 22.26 -1.58
CA VAL A 305 -21.51 21.20 -0.92
C VAL A 305 -22.41 20.14 -0.29
N SER A 306 -23.74 20.35 -0.26
CA SER A 306 -24.70 19.39 0.27
C SER A 306 -25.01 18.24 -0.69
N GLU A 307 -24.60 18.33 -1.97
CA GLU A 307 -24.69 17.18 -2.87
C GLU A 307 -23.86 15.99 -2.37
N ASP A 308 -24.40 14.78 -2.49
CA ASP A 308 -23.73 13.51 -2.12
C ASP A 308 -22.36 13.31 -2.81
N LYS A 309 -22.14 14.02 -3.93
CA LYS A 309 -20.87 14.04 -4.67
C LYS A 309 -19.78 14.90 -4.01
N TYR A 310 -20.11 15.74 -3.04
CA TYR A 310 -19.16 16.63 -2.34
C TYR A 310 -19.14 16.43 -0.82
N ASN A 311 -20.14 15.76 -0.25
CA ASN A 311 -20.21 15.42 1.16
C ASN A 311 -19.44 14.13 1.49
N PHE A 312 -18.26 14.25 2.13
CA PHE A 312 -17.40 13.11 2.44
C PHE A 312 -16.92 13.08 3.87
N ASN A 313 -17.07 11.93 4.52
CA ASN A 313 -16.47 11.68 5.83
C ASN A 313 -15.04 11.08 5.67
N VAL A 314 -14.12 11.48 6.54
CA VAL A 314 -12.73 10.97 6.58
C VAL A 314 -12.72 9.45 6.76
N PHE A 315 -13.63 8.89 7.57
CA PHE A 315 -13.73 7.45 7.76
C PHE A 315 -14.19 6.71 6.50
N GLU A 316 -15.14 7.27 5.75
CA GLU A 316 -15.57 6.69 4.46
C GLU A 316 -14.45 6.67 3.44
N MET A 317 -13.61 7.71 3.43
CA MET A 317 -12.41 7.76 2.60
C MET A 317 -11.42 6.67 3.00
N LEU A 318 -11.18 6.48 4.31
CA LEU A 318 -10.30 5.42 4.79
C LEU A 318 -10.83 4.03 4.44
N LEU A 319 -12.14 3.80 4.60
CA LEU A 319 -12.79 2.56 4.22
C LEU A 319 -12.70 2.31 2.72
N THR A 320 -12.98 3.30 1.88
CA THR A 320 -12.94 3.14 0.42
C THR A 320 -11.52 2.87 -0.11
N ASP A 321 -10.52 3.60 0.41
CA ASP A 321 -9.16 3.53 -0.12
C ASP A 321 -8.38 2.33 0.46
N PHE A 322 -8.56 2.01 1.75
CA PHE A 322 -7.75 1.03 2.48
C PHE A 322 -8.50 -0.22 2.96
N ALA A 323 -9.82 -0.15 3.15
CA ALA A 323 -10.59 -1.34 3.49
C ALA A 323 -11.02 -2.08 2.22
N ARG A 324 -10.99 -3.40 2.30
CA ARG A 324 -11.68 -4.29 1.35
C ARG A 324 -12.85 -4.99 2.03
N GLY A 325 -13.28 -4.44 3.18
CA GLY A 325 -14.27 -5.00 4.09
C GLY A 325 -15.70 -4.92 3.55
N ASP A 326 -15.97 -4.15 2.50
CA ASP A 326 -17.24 -4.10 1.79
C ASP A 326 -17.23 -5.02 0.55
N ILE A 327 -16.21 -4.90 -0.29
CA ILE A 327 -16.18 -5.59 -1.58
C ILE A 327 -15.94 -7.09 -1.43
N GLN A 328 -15.13 -7.54 -0.47
CA GLN A 328 -14.87 -8.97 -0.29
C GLN A 328 -16.11 -9.73 0.19
N PRO A 329 -16.87 -9.26 1.20
CA PRO A 329 -18.17 -9.86 1.52
C PRO A 329 -19.14 -9.85 0.34
N TYR A 330 -19.18 -8.75 -0.42
CA TYR A 330 -20.02 -8.66 -1.61
C TYR A 330 -19.66 -9.69 -2.68
N MET A 331 -18.36 -9.99 -2.86
CA MET A 331 -17.93 -11.06 -3.75
C MET A 331 -18.47 -12.42 -3.33
N ILE A 332 -18.50 -12.73 -2.02
CA ILE A 332 -19.08 -13.99 -1.53
C ILE A 332 -20.57 -14.06 -1.86
N TYR A 333 -21.30 -12.96 -1.60
CA TYR A 333 -22.70 -12.85 -1.96
C TYR A 333 -22.92 -13.13 -3.45
N ARG A 334 -22.18 -12.45 -4.32
CA ARG A 334 -22.29 -12.64 -5.77
C ARG A 334 -21.92 -14.04 -6.20
N TYR A 335 -20.85 -14.60 -5.63
CA TYR A 335 -20.41 -15.96 -5.96
C TYR A 335 -21.48 -17.02 -5.63
N GLN A 336 -22.27 -16.80 -4.58
CA GLN A 336 -23.38 -17.69 -4.21
C GLN A 336 -24.66 -17.46 -5.02
N ASN A 337 -24.80 -16.30 -5.66
CA ASN A 337 -26.04 -15.86 -6.33
C ASN A 337 -25.85 -15.60 -7.84
N SER A 338 -24.73 -15.99 -8.42
CA SER A 338 -24.44 -15.87 -9.85
C SER A 338 -23.86 -17.18 -10.41
N ASN A 339 -23.78 -17.27 -11.74
CA ASN A 339 -23.20 -18.44 -12.42
C ASN A 339 -21.69 -18.31 -12.65
N TYR A 340 -21.01 -17.54 -11.80
CA TYR A 340 -19.60 -17.23 -11.97
C TYR A 340 -18.72 -18.48 -11.93
N LYS A 341 -17.81 -18.59 -12.91
CA LYS A 341 -16.82 -19.67 -12.97
C LYS A 341 -15.42 -19.15 -12.63
N PRO A 342 -14.72 -19.76 -11.66
CA PRO A 342 -13.36 -19.40 -11.30
C PRO A 342 -12.42 -19.37 -12.53
N LYS A 343 -11.53 -18.38 -12.58
CA LYS A 343 -10.62 -18.19 -13.73
C LYS A 343 -9.32 -18.98 -13.66
N LEU A 344 -9.14 -19.79 -12.61
CA LEU A 344 -8.04 -20.75 -12.45
C LEU A 344 -6.63 -20.15 -12.63
N GLY A 345 -6.45 -18.89 -12.22
CA GLY A 345 -5.18 -18.17 -12.29
C GLY A 345 -5.04 -17.25 -13.51
N ALA A 346 -6.01 -17.24 -14.43
CA ALA A 346 -5.92 -16.43 -15.64
C ALA A 346 -5.81 -14.92 -15.34
N THR A 347 -6.41 -14.42 -14.25
CA THR A 347 -6.26 -12.98 -13.91
C THR A 347 -4.84 -12.62 -13.53
N TYR A 348 -4.08 -13.55 -12.93
CA TYR A 348 -2.69 -13.30 -12.58
C TYR A 348 -1.80 -13.25 -13.81
N ILE A 349 -2.00 -14.18 -14.75
CA ILE A 349 -1.29 -14.19 -16.03
C ILE A 349 -1.66 -12.94 -16.83
N GLY A 350 -2.96 -12.62 -16.94
CA GLY A 350 -3.44 -11.43 -17.60
C GLY A 350 -2.89 -10.15 -16.99
N GLY A 351 -2.83 -10.05 -15.66
CA GLY A 351 -2.25 -8.92 -14.94
C GLY A 351 -0.76 -8.72 -15.20
N LEU A 352 0.00 -9.81 -15.37
CA LEU A 352 1.42 -9.76 -15.73
C LEU A 352 1.61 -9.35 -17.20
N LEU A 353 0.91 -10.03 -18.11
CA LEU A 353 1.02 -9.80 -19.55
C LEU A 353 0.48 -8.42 -19.97
N HIS A 354 -0.43 -7.83 -19.20
CA HIS A 354 -0.98 -6.49 -19.46
C HIS A 354 0.09 -5.40 -19.60
N TYR A 355 1.24 -5.57 -18.94
CA TYR A 355 2.36 -4.63 -18.97
C TYR A 355 3.38 -4.89 -20.08
N ILE A 356 3.23 -5.99 -20.83
CA ILE A 356 4.14 -6.34 -21.93
C ILE A 356 3.65 -5.68 -23.22
N PRO A 357 4.48 -4.83 -23.86
CA PRO A 357 4.13 -4.24 -25.16
C PRO A 357 3.93 -5.32 -26.23
N GLY A 358 2.97 -5.11 -27.13
CA GLY A 358 2.72 -6.02 -28.27
C GLY A 358 1.85 -7.25 -27.96
N VAL A 359 1.46 -7.46 -26.70
CA VAL A 359 0.46 -8.47 -26.36
C VAL A 359 -0.93 -7.91 -26.68
N ASP A 360 -1.76 -8.71 -27.36
CA ASP A 360 -3.17 -8.40 -27.53
C ASP A 360 -3.87 -8.41 -26.16
N LYS A 361 -4.30 -7.23 -25.71
CA LYS A 361 -4.89 -7.04 -24.39
C LYS A 361 -6.34 -7.51 -24.32
N GLU A 362 -7.03 -7.62 -25.45
CA GLU A 362 -8.45 -7.98 -25.50
C GLU A 362 -8.68 -9.49 -25.32
N SER A 363 -7.68 -10.30 -25.68
CA SER A 363 -7.67 -11.75 -25.43
C SER A 363 -7.28 -12.13 -24.00
N LEU A 364 -6.72 -11.19 -23.22
CA LEU A 364 -6.32 -11.45 -21.84
C LEU A 364 -7.52 -11.41 -20.89
N THR A 365 -7.70 -12.48 -20.12
CA THR A 365 -8.57 -12.43 -18.94
C THR A 365 -7.85 -11.65 -17.85
N THR A 366 -8.30 -10.43 -17.57
CA THR A 366 -7.74 -9.61 -16.50
C THR A 366 -8.66 -9.65 -15.29
N LYS A 367 -8.16 -9.19 -14.14
CA LYS A 367 -9.01 -9.03 -12.97
C LYS A 367 -10.19 -8.08 -13.22
N LYS A 368 -10.07 -7.09 -14.13
CA LYS A 368 -11.20 -6.23 -14.52
C LYS A 368 -12.33 -7.00 -15.19
N THR A 369 -12.02 -7.89 -16.14
CA THR A 369 -13.03 -8.69 -16.84
C THR A 369 -13.67 -9.71 -15.89
N ALA A 370 -12.85 -10.47 -15.16
CA ALA A 370 -13.32 -11.47 -14.20
C ALA A 370 -14.17 -10.86 -13.08
N ALA A 371 -13.78 -9.71 -12.54
CA ALA A 371 -14.57 -9.04 -11.52
C ALA A 371 -15.86 -8.46 -12.08
N THR A 372 -15.88 -7.94 -13.31
CA THR A 372 -17.11 -7.44 -13.94
C THR A 372 -18.12 -8.60 -14.09
N GLU A 373 -17.64 -9.77 -14.53
CA GLU A 373 -18.44 -10.99 -14.62
C GLU A 373 -19.04 -11.40 -13.28
N LEU A 374 -18.25 -11.44 -12.21
CA LEU A 374 -18.78 -11.79 -10.89
C LEU A 374 -19.80 -10.77 -10.39
N LEU A 375 -19.48 -9.47 -10.49
CA LEU A 375 -20.28 -8.41 -9.87
C LEU A 375 -21.59 -8.13 -10.61
N TYR A 376 -21.59 -8.25 -11.94
CA TYR A 376 -22.72 -7.88 -12.79
C TYR A 376 -23.35 -9.07 -13.54
N ASP A 377 -22.83 -10.30 -13.36
CA ASP A 377 -23.22 -11.51 -14.12
C ASP A 377 -23.00 -11.34 -15.63
N TYR A 378 -21.90 -10.67 -15.99
CA TYR A 378 -21.73 -10.12 -17.32
C TYR A 378 -20.25 -9.87 -17.72
N ASP A 379 -19.84 -10.24 -18.93
CA ASP A 379 -18.43 -10.34 -19.35
C ASP A 379 -17.69 -9.02 -19.67
N GLY A 380 -18.37 -7.87 -19.60
CA GLY A 380 -17.80 -6.54 -19.86
C GLY A 380 -17.74 -6.11 -21.33
N LYS A 381 -17.92 -7.01 -22.32
CA LYS A 381 -17.87 -6.68 -23.77
C LYS A 381 -19.13 -6.00 -24.35
N ALA A 382 -20.31 -6.62 -24.28
CA ALA A 382 -21.63 -6.03 -24.61
C ALA A 382 -22.05 -4.61 -24.07
N MET A 383 -21.60 -4.12 -22.91
CA MET A 383 -22.00 -2.83 -22.28
C MET A 383 -20.83 -1.84 -22.23
N GLY A 384 -19.64 -2.23 -22.69
CA GLY A 384 -18.48 -1.34 -22.79
C GLY A 384 -17.95 -0.78 -21.47
N PHE A 385 -18.32 -1.35 -20.31
CA PHE A 385 -17.83 -0.91 -19.01
C PHE A 385 -17.21 -2.07 -18.21
N TYR A 386 -16.16 -1.74 -17.45
CA TYR A 386 -15.48 -2.67 -16.55
C TYR A 386 -15.39 -2.09 -15.15
N THR A 387 -15.46 -2.96 -14.13
CA THR A 387 -15.19 -2.52 -12.76
C THR A 387 -13.72 -2.15 -12.57
N THR A 388 -13.47 -0.96 -12.01
CA THR A 388 -12.14 -0.47 -11.65
C THR A 388 -11.84 -0.61 -10.16
N ARG A 389 -12.78 -1.18 -9.38
CA ARG A 389 -12.64 -1.40 -7.93
C ARG A 389 -11.46 -2.32 -7.64
N ILE A 390 -10.75 -2.11 -6.55
CA ILE A 390 -9.65 -2.97 -6.09
C ILE A 390 -10.22 -3.98 -5.09
N PHE A 391 -9.86 -5.26 -5.22
CA PHE A 391 -10.42 -6.34 -4.40
C PHE A 391 -9.44 -6.84 -3.34
N GLY A 392 -8.15 -6.57 -3.56
CA GLY A 392 -7.06 -7.04 -2.72
C GLY A 392 -6.70 -8.48 -3.00
N LEU A 393 -5.62 -8.93 -2.36
CA LEU A 393 -5.03 -10.24 -2.59
C LEU A 393 -6.03 -11.39 -2.39
N LEU A 394 -6.87 -11.30 -1.34
CA LEU A 394 -7.92 -12.29 -1.06
C LEU A 394 -9.02 -12.27 -2.13
N GLY A 395 -9.43 -11.08 -2.56
CA GLY A 395 -10.47 -10.92 -3.58
C GLY A 395 -10.03 -11.46 -4.93
N GLU A 396 -8.82 -11.15 -5.39
CA GLU A 396 -8.32 -11.74 -6.63
C GLU A 396 -8.16 -13.26 -6.53
N TYR A 397 -7.81 -13.80 -5.36
CA TYR A 397 -7.85 -15.24 -5.15
C TYR A 397 -9.25 -15.83 -5.35
N ILE A 398 -10.28 -15.19 -4.79
CA ILE A 398 -11.69 -15.61 -4.96
C ILE A 398 -12.08 -15.65 -6.43
N LEU A 399 -11.65 -14.68 -7.24
CA LEU A 399 -11.90 -14.67 -8.69
C LEU A 399 -11.31 -15.89 -9.41
N ASN A 400 -10.17 -16.40 -8.94
CA ASN A 400 -9.43 -17.47 -9.61
C ASN A 400 -9.77 -18.87 -9.11
N PHE A 401 -9.97 -19.04 -7.81
CA PHE A 401 -10.07 -20.36 -7.19
C PHE A 401 -11.31 -20.53 -6.30
N GLY A 402 -12.16 -19.50 -6.20
CA GLY A 402 -13.31 -19.49 -5.32
C GLY A 402 -12.96 -19.15 -3.88
N TYR A 403 -13.99 -18.98 -3.05
CA TYR A 403 -13.81 -18.49 -1.68
C TYR A 403 -13.48 -19.58 -0.65
N TYR A 404 -13.84 -20.84 -0.90
CA TYR A 404 -13.63 -21.94 0.05
C TYR A 404 -12.16 -22.16 0.41
N THR A 405 -11.25 -21.87 -0.52
CA THR A 405 -9.79 -22.04 -0.35
C THR A 405 -9.05 -20.72 -0.23
N ALA A 406 -9.76 -19.59 -0.11
CA ALA A 406 -9.15 -18.27 -0.16
C ALA A 406 -8.13 -18.00 0.94
N PHE A 407 -8.27 -18.66 2.10
CA PHE A 407 -7.30 -18.60 3.19
C PHE A 407 -5.89 -19.10 2.79
N LEU A 408 -5.75 -19.90 1.72
CA LEU A 408 -4.46 -20.42 1.25
C LEU A 408 -3.55 -19.35 0.68
N ILE A 409 -4.08 -18.18 0.28
CA ILE A 409 -3.27 -17.08 -0.26
C ILE A 409 -2.27 -16.52 0.76
N PHE A 410 -2.52 -16.76 2.06
CA PHE A 410 -1.61 -16.39 3.13
C PHE A 410 -0.31 -17.21 3.14
N LEU A 411 -0.29 -18.40 2.52
CA LEU A 411 0.91 -19.25 2.45
C LEU A 411 2.02 -18.65 1.56
N PRO A 412 1.79 -18.33 0.26
CA PRO A 412 2.80 -17.66 -0.56
C PRO A 412 3.18 -16.28 0.00
N LEU A 413 2.23 -15.60 0.66
CA LEU A 413 2.48 -14.32 1.33
C LEU A 413 3.43 -14.48 2.52
N ALA A 414 3.25 -15.50 3.36
CA ALA A 414 4.14 -15.83 4.46
C ALA A 414 5.55 -16.18 3.97
N PHE A 415 5.65 -16.96 2.89
CA PHE A 415 6.92 -17.27 2.25
C PHE A 415 7.64 -16.00 1.76
N PHE A 416 6.92 -15.13 1.05
CA PHE A 416 7.47 -13.88 0.53
C PHE A 416 7.94 -12.97 1.67
N MET A 417 7.11 -12.79 2.72
CA MET A 417 7.44 -11.97 3.88
C MET A 417 8.68 -12.50 4.61
N ALA A 418 8.75 -13.80 4.89
CA ALA A 418 9.89 -14.40 5.58
C ALA A 418 11.20 -14.24 4.80
N ARG A 419 11.15 -14.36 3.46
CA ARG A 419 12.31 -14.11 2.59
C ARG A 419 12.75 -12.65 2.64
N LEU A 420 11.79 -11.74 2.59
CA LEU A 420 12.06 -10.31 2.56
C LEU A 420 12.60 -9.81 3.91
N ASP A 421 12.03 -10.24 5.03
CA ASP A 421 12.52 -9.89 6.36
C ASP A 421 13.95 -10.36 6.60
N LYS A 422 14.27 -11.60 6.22
CA LYS A 422 15.65 -12.10 6.26
C LYS A 422 16.61 -11.24 5.46
N TRP A 423 16.18 -10.81 4.27
CA TRP A 423 17.01 -9.95 3.44
C TRP A 423 17.23 -8.59 4.13
N VAL A 424 16.16 -7.98 4.65
CA VAL A 424 16.19 -6.69 5.36
C VAL A 424 17.05 -6.73 6.63
N TYR A 425 17.03 -7.81 7.41
CA TYR A 425 17.90 -7.98 8.59
C TYR A 425 19.34 -8.34 8.25
N SER A 426 19.62 -8.78 7.03
CA SER A 426 21.00 -9.03 6.60
C SER A 426 21.74 -7.75 6.18
N LEU A 427 21.04 -6.62 6.07
CA LEU A 427 21.63 -5.32 5.75
C LEU A 427 22.33 -4.71 6.97
N THR A 428 23.61 -4.35 6.82
CA THR A 428 24.33 -3.57 7.83
C THR A 428 23.87 -2.10 7.81
N PRO A 429 24.06 -1.32 8.89
CA PRO A 429 23.68 0.10 8.91
C PRO A 429 24.36 0.95 7.82
N THR A 430 25.54 0.55 7.36
CA THR A 430 26.31 1.23 6.31
C THR A 430 25.89 0.84 4.89
N ASP A 431 25.00 -0.15 4.75
CA ASP A 431 24.59 -0.64 3.44
C ASP A 431 23.69 0.36 2.72
N VAL A 432 24.06 0.75 1.51
CA VAL A 432 23.29 1.74 0.72
C VAL A 432 21.90 1.22 0.34
N ARG A 433 21.72 -0.11 0.31
CA ARG A 433 20.42 -0.75 0.05
C ARG A 433 19.41 -0.49 1.16
N ASN A 434 19.82 0.01 2.33
CA ASN A 434 18.88 0.45 3.36
C ASN A 434 17.88 1.49 2.85
N PHE A 435 18.25 2.27 1.82
CA PHE A 435 17.36 3.23 1.17
C PHE A 435 16.04 2.60 0.67
N ILE A 436 16.07 1.35 0.16
CA ILE A 436 14.86 0.71 -0.38
C ILE A 436 14.00 0.06 0.72
N VAL A 437 14.47 -0.05 1.96
CA VAL A 437 13.73 -0.71 3.04
C VAL A 437 12.38 -0.02 3.33
N PRO A 438 12.30 1.32 3.45
CA PRO A 438 11.03 2.02 3.53
C PRO A 438 10.07 1.75 2.35
N LEU A 439 10.57 1.59 1.14
CA LEU A 439 9.73 1.20 -0.01
C LEU A 439 9.19 -0.22 0.15
N TRP A 440 9.97 -1.14 0.71
CA TRP A 440 9.46 -2.48 1.05
C TRP A 440 8.37 -2.42 2.12
N ILE A 441 8.48 -1.55 3.13
CA ILE A 441 7.41 -1.30 4.12
C ILE A 441 6.12 -0.86 3.42
N LEU A 442 6.20 0.13 2.52
CA LEU A 442 5.02 0.58 1.76
C LEU A 442 4.48 -0.52 0.84
N PHE A 443 5.37 -1.28 0.21
CA PHE A 443 5.00 -2.37 -0.69
C PHE A 443 4.20 -3.44 0.03
N ILE A 444 4.60 -3.87 1.23
CA ILE A 444 3.88 -4.92 1.97
C ILE A 444 2.52 -4.46 2.49
N VAL A 445 2.40 -3.19 2.89
CA VAL A 445 1.11 -2.60 3.29
C VAL A 445 0.17 -2.55 2.09
N PHE A 446 0.71 -2.17 0.93
CA PHE A 446 -0.03 -2.11 -0.32
C PHE A 446 -0.42 -3.51 -0.84
N LEU A 447 0.49 -4.48 -0.77
CA LEU A 447 0.34 -5.84 -1.29
C LEU A 447 -0.92 -6.54 -0.77
N PHE A 448 -1.26 -6.36 0.51
CA PHE A 448 -2.46 -6.98 1.08
C PHE A 448 -3.75 -6.44 0.45
N SER A 449 -3.79 -5.13 0.22
CA SER A 449 -5.00 -4.39 -0.16
C SER A 449 -5.09 -4.15 -1.67
N ALA A 450 -4.15 -4.67 -2.44
CA ALA A 450 -4.03 -4.45 -3.88
C ALA A 450 -4.19 -5.76 -4.66
N ASP A 451 -4.66 -5.63 -5.90
CA ASP A 451 -4.66 -6.72 -6.88
C ASP A 451 -3.28 -6.84 -7.53
N LEU A 452 -2.98 -7.97 -8.20
CA LEU A 452 -1.65 -8.24 -8.76
C LEU A 452 -1.23 -7.19 -9.79
N ASP A 453 -2.14 -6.72 -10.64
CA ASP A 453 -1.84 -5.67 -11.63
C ASP A 453 -1.41 -4.36 -10.94
N ASN A 454 -2.08 -3.98 -9.84
CA ASN A 454 -1.69 -2.85 -9.02
C ASN A 454 -0.33 -3.06 -8.35
N VAL A 455 -0.06 -4.27 -7.83
CA VAL A 455 1.21 -4.64 -7.18
C VAL A 455 2.37 -4.55 -8.19
N ILE A 456 2.19 -5.08 -9.39
CA ILE A 456 3.17 -4.99 -10.48
C ILE A 456 3.40 -3.53 -10.86
N PHE A 457 2.33 -2.74 -11.00
CA PHE A 457 2.45 -1.31 -11.28
C PHE A 457 3.25 -0.58 -10.21
N PHE A 458 2.96 -0.84 -8.93
CA PHE A 458 3.72 -0.26 -7.82
C PHE A 458 5.19 -0.64 -7.92
N TYR A 459 5.49 -1.92 -8.14
CA TYR A 459 6.85 -2.42 -8.25
C TYR A 459 7.62 -1.76 -9.40
N MET A 460 7.05 -1.77 -10.62
CA MET A 460 7.68 -1.17 -11.80
C MET A 460 7.91 0.33 -11.61
N LYS A 461 6.88 1.04 -11.12
CA LYS A 461 6.90 2.49 -11.01
C LYS A 461 7.81 2.99 -9.88
N ARG A 462 7.85 2.30 -8.74
CA ARG A 462 8.48 2.82 -7.51
C ARG A 462 9.73 2.07 -7.10
N MET A 463 9.83 0.78 -7.40
CA MET A 463 10.91 -0.07 -6.90
C MET A 463 11.95 -0.39 -7.96
N LEU A 464 11.52 -0.73 -9.18
CA LEU A 464 12.42 -1.14 -10.25
C LEU A 464 13.49 -0.08 -10.54
N LEU A 465 13.07 1.18 -10.72
CA LEU A 465 14.00 2.28 -10.98
C LEU A 465 14.92 2.58 -9.78
N VAL A 466 14.45 2.37 -8.54
CA VAL A 466 15.31 2.46 -7.35
C VAL A 466 16.35 1.34 -7.34
N ILE A 467 15.96 0.12 -7.69
CA ILE A 467 16.87 -1.03 -7.76
C ILE A 467 17.95 -0.77 -8.83
N VAL A 468 17.56 -0.29 -10.02
CA VAL A 468 18.49 0.09 -11.09
C VAL A 468 19.42 1.20 -10.62
N MET A 469 18.89 2.26 -10.01
CA MET A 469 19.69 3.36 -9.46
C MET A 469 20.69 2.86 -8.40
N LEU A 470 20.25 2.03 -7.44
CA LEU A 470 21.11 1.45 -6.41
C LEU A 470 22.21 0.57 -7.03
N TRP A 471 21.88 -0.21 -8.05
CA TRP A 471 22.85 -1.03 -8.77
C TRP A 471 23.92 -0.18 -9.46
N LEU A 472 23.57 0.97 -10.05
CA LEU A 472 24.52 1.87 -10.71
C LEU A 472 25.51 2.56 -9.73
N VAL A 473 25.09 2.80 -8.49
CA VAL A 473 25.87 3.56 -7.50
C VAL A 473 26.57 2.70 -6.44
N SER A 474 26.20 1.43 -6.32
CA SER A 474 26.70 0.53 -5.27
C SER A 474 27.78 -0.44 -5.76
N GLY A 475 28.62 -0.86 -4.83
CA GLY A 475 29.67 -1.85 -5.03
C GLY A 475 29.58 -2.94 -3.99
N LYS A 476 29.90 -4.16 -4.38
CA LYS A 476 29.80 -5.34 -3.51
C LYS A 476 31.10 -5.56 -2.74
N PHE A 477 30.99 -5.68 -1.42
CA PHE A 477 32.09 -6.00 -0.53
C PHE A 477 31.76 -7.25 0.30
N ALA A 478 32.71 -8.16 0.42
CA ALA A 478 32.60 -9.30 1.31
C ALA A 478 33.00 -8.88 2.72
N MET A 479 32.17 -9.17 3.71
CA MET A 479 32.57 -9.02 5.12
C MET A 479 33.43 -10.24 5.48
N THR A 480 34.73 -10.04 5.62
CA THR A 480 35.61 -11.03 6.28
C THR A 480 35.26 -11.00 7.77
N ARG A 481 34.54 -12.00 8.25
CA ARG A 481 34.34 -12.16 9.71
C ARG A 481 35.68 -12.54 10.34
N THR A 482 36.15 -11.76 11.28
CA THR A 482 37.27 -12.14 12.15
C THR A 482 36.79 -13.15 13.19
N ASN A 483 37.67 -14.05 13.65
CA ASN A 483 37.31 -15.15 14.56
C ASN A 483 36.72 -14.68 15.91
N GLU A 484 36.97 -13.43 16.33
CA GLU A 484 36.38 -12.85 17.54
C GLU A 484 34.85 -12.70 17.48
N ASP A 485 34.28 -12.46 16.29
CA ASP A 485 32.82 -12.32 16.12
C ASP A 485 32.10 -13.67 16.23
N ASN A 486 32.78 -14.78 15.95
CA ASN A 486 32.19 -16.11 16.10
C ASN A 486 32.08 -16.54 17.57
N ASN A 487 33.02 -16.11 18.43
CA ASN A 487 32.98 -16.40 19.86
C ASN A 487 31.92 -15.57 20.61
N LYS A 488 31.60 -14.36 20.13
CA LYS A 488 30.53 -13.51 20.70
C LYS A 488 29.11 -13.90 20.27
N LEU A 489 28.97 -14.73 19.24
CA LEU A 489 27.67 -15.25 18.76
C LEU A 489 27.36 -16.65 19.30
N ALA A 490 28.35 -17.31 19.92
CA ALA A 490 28.21 -18.59 20.60
C ALA A 490 27.88 -18.45 22.11
N ALA A 491 28.01 -17.24 22.65
CA ALA A 491 27.53 -16.82 23.96
C ALA A 491 26.23 -16.02 23.81
#